data_AF-A0A1M6KMI8-F1
#
_entry.id   AF-A0A1M6KMI8-F1
#
_cell.length_a   1.000
_cell.length_b   1.000
_cell.length_c   1.000
_cell.angle_alpha   90.00
_cell.angle_beta   90.00
_cell.angle_gamma   90.00
#
_symmetry.space_group_name_H-M   'P 1'
#
loop_
_entity.id
_entity.type
_entity.pdbx_description
1 polymer ?
#
loop_
_entity_poly.entity_id
_entity_poly.type
_entity_poly.pdbx_seq_one_letter_code
_entity_poly.pdbx_strand_id
1 'polypeptide(L)'
;MSDKETMQENKGLGFFEKYLTLWVAACIIVGVAIGRLIPVIPETLSKFEYANVSIPVAILIWLMIYPMMLKIDFSSIVRATKKPKGLIVTCVTNWLIKPFTMYLIAAFFLKVVFSRWIGPDLATDYLAGAVLLGAAPCTAMVFVWSYLTKGDPAYTLVQVAVNDLIILFAFTPIVAFLLGVSNVTVPYDTLILSTILFVVIPLAGGYLTRRNIIKHKSIEYFENIFLKKFDNVTIVGLLLTLVIIFSFQGEIILSNPLHISKRQRNPHIVYRLCS
;
A
#
# COMPACT_ATOMS: atom_id res chain seq x y z
N MET A 1 9.32 -44.87 -9.07
CA MET A 1 8.07 -44.91 -8.30
C MET A 1 8.47 -44.81 -6.82
N SER A 2 8.62 -43.59 -6.30
CA SER A 2 9.13 -43.35 -4.95
C SER A 2 8.65 -41.97 -4.47
N ASP A 3 7.64 -42.03 -3.62
CA ASP A 3 7.34 -41.17 -2.47
C ASP A 3 8.14 -39.87 -2.31
N LYS A 4 7.56 -38.76 -2.77
CA LYS A 4 7.78 -37.39 -2.23
C LYS A 4 6.51 -36.53 -2.35
N GLU A 5 5.35 -37.11 -2.06
CA GLU A 5 4.13 -36.35 -1.73
C GLU A 5 3.96 -36.35 -0.21
N THR A 6 4.49 -35.32 0.47
CA THR A 6 4.23 -34.93 1.88
C THR A 6 5.14 -33.73 2.15
N MET A 7 4.74 -32.52 2.57
CA MET A 7 3.56 -32.08 3.28
C MET A 7 3.19 -30.65 2.85
N GLN A 8 2.03 -30.47 2.22
CA GLN A 8 1.35 -29.18 2.25
C GLN A 8 0.72 -29.07 3.64
N GLU A 9 1.49 -28.50 4.56
CA GLU A 9 1.09 -28.33 5.94
C GLU A 9 -0.18 -27.47 5.99
N ASN A 10 -1.22 -28.03 6.61
CA ASN A 10 -2.51 -27.43 6.89
C ASN A 10 -2.35 -26.31 7.94
N LYS A 11 -1.62 -25.24 7.61
CA LYS A 11 -1.51 -24.06 8.47
C LYS A 11 -2.70 -23.16 8.20
N GLY A 12 -3.69 -23.21 9.09
CA GLY A 12 -4.65 -22.12 9.22
C GLY A 12 -3.92 -20.78 9.38
N LEU A 13 -4.66 -19.67 9.19
CA LEU A 13 -4.17 -18.31 9.42
C LEU A 13 -3.28 -18.28 10.67
N GLY A 14 -2.03 -17.85 10.50
CA GLY A 14 -1.07 -17.80 11.59
C GLY A 14 -1.58 -16.92 12.73
N PHE A 15 -0.97 -17.08 13.91
CA PHE A 15 -1.39 -16.34 15.10
C PHE A 15 -1.41 -14.83 14.85
N PHE A 16 -0.41 -14.31 14.12
CA PHE A 16 -0.34 -12.89 13.79
C PHE A 16 -1.49 -12.45 12.88
N GLU A 17 -1.76 -13.18 11.80
CA GLU A 17 -2.82 -12.87 10.84
C GLU A 17 -4.20 -12.92 11.50
N LYS A 18 -4.41 -13.88 12.41
CA LYS A 18 -5.66 -14.04 13.16
C LYS A 18 -5.92 -12.89 14.14
N TYR A 19 -4.87 -12.36 14.77
CA TYR A 19 -4.96 -11.28 15.76
C TYR A 19 -4.55 -9.91 15.20
N LEU A 20 -4.43 -9.77 13.88
CA LEU A 20 -3.98 -8.55 13.22
C LEU A 20 -4.78 -7.32 13.67
N THR A 21 -6.10 -7.44 13.81
CA THR A 21 -6.97 -6.35 14.29
C THR A 21 -6.60 -5.88 15.69
N LEU A 22 -6.23 -6.80 16.59
CA LEU A 22 -5.80 -6.45 17.95
C LEU A 22 -4.43 -5.76 17.93
N TRP A 23 -3.50 -6.26 17.11
CA TRP A 23 -2.19 -5.62 16.94
C TRP A 23 -2.32 -4.21 16.38
N VAL A 24 -3.15 -4.01 15.36
CA VAL A 24 -3.43 -2.68 14.80
C VAL A 24 -4.06 -1.77 15.85
N ALA A 25 -5.03 -2.25 16.63
CA ALA A 25 -5.63 -1.48 17.71
C ALA A 25 -4.59 -1.07 18.77
N ALA A 26 -3.69 -1.99 19.15
CA ALA A 26 -2.59 -1.70 20.05
C ALA A 26 -1.63 -0.65 19.46
N CYS A 27 -1.27 -0.75 18.17
CA CYS A 27 -0.43 0.24 17.49
C CYS A 27 -1.06 1.63 17.46
N ILE A 28 -2.38 1.73 17.29
CA ILE A 28 -3.11 3.01 17.36
C ILE A 28 -2.98 3.61 18.76
N ILE A 29 -3.29 2.83 19.80
CA ILE A 29 -3.22 3.28 21.20
C ILE A 29 -1.80 3.74 21.55
N VAL A 30 -0.80 2.93 21.20
CA VAL A 30 0.61 3.23 21.45
C VAL A 30 1.07 4.45 20.64
N GLY A 31 0.73 4.53 19.35
CA GLY A 31 1.08 5.66 18.49
C GLY A 31 0.52 6.98 19.02
N VAL A 32 -0.76 7.02 19.36
CA VAL A 32 -1.41 8.21 19.95
C VAL A 32 -0.81 8.56 21.32
N ALA A 33 -0.52 7.55 22.16
CA ALA A 33 0.11 7.78 23.45
C ALA A 33 1.53 8.37 23.30
N ILE A 34 2.34 7.86 22.35
CA ILE A 34 3.67 8.40 22.04
C ILE A 34 3.56 9.84 21.55
N GLY A 35 2.66 10.13 20.61
CA GLY A 35 2.46 11.47 20.06
C GLY A 35 2.08 12.51 21.12
N ARG A 36 1.38 12.09 22.18
CA ARG A 36 0.97 12.96 23.29
C ARG A 36 1.99 13.06 24.42
N LEU A 37 2.51 11.94 24.89
CA LEU A 37 3.34 11.86 26.10
C LEU A 37 4.81 12.21 25.81
N ILE A 38 5.26 11.99 24.57
CA ILE A 38 6.65 12.23 24.14
C ILE A 38 6.64 12.91 22.76
N PRO A 39 6.19 14.18 22.65
CA PRO A 39 6.09 14.89 21.37
C PRO A 39 7.47 15.12 20.70
N VAL A 40 8.56 15.01 21.46
CA VAL A 40 9.94 15.02 20.94
C VAL A 40 10.16 13.98 19.84
N ILE A 41 9.51 12.82 19.89
CA ILE A 41 9.68 11.75 18.90
C ILE A 41 9.13 12.20 17.53
N PRO A 42 7.84 12.55 17.38
CA PRO A 42 7.31 13.05 16.12
C PRO A 42 7.98 14.37 15.68
N GLU A 43 8.29 15.30 16.59
CA GLU A 43 8.97 16.56 16.23
C GLU A 43 10.39 16.35 15.68
N THR A 44 11.10 15.32 16.16
CA THR A 44 12.43 14.99 15.63
C THR A 44 12.30 14.27 14.30
N LEU A 45 11.33 13.37 14.15
CA LEU A 45 11.08 12.65 12.91
C LEU A 45 10.58 13.58 11.78
N SER A 46 9.81 14.62 12.10
CA SER A 46 9.35 15.62 11.12
C SER A 46 10.48 16.52 10.60
N LYS A 47 11.55 16.71 11.38
CA LYS A 47 12.78 17.38 10.90
C LYS A 47 13.53 16.57 9.85
N PHE A 48 13.29 15.24 9.78
CA PHE A 48 13.83 14.36 8.76
C PHE A 48 12.87 14.19 7.56
N GLU A 49 12.25 15.29 7.14
CA GLU A 49 11.37 15.34 5.98
C GLU A 49 12.09 15.98 4.79
N TYR A 50 12.01 15.33 3.63
CA TYR A 50 12.54 15.83 2.37
C TYR A 50 11.44 15.77 1.31
N ALA A 51 11.12 16.91 0.68
CA ALA A 51 10.10 17.01 -0.36
C ALA A 51 8.72 16.42 0.03
N ASN A 52 8.27 16.67 1.26
CA ASN A 52 7.04 16.14 1.86
C ASN A 52 7.05 14.62 2.19
N VAL A 53 8.24 14.01 2.23
CA VAL A 53 8.42 12.59 2.51
C VAL A 53 9.32 12.41 3.73
N SER A 54 8.78 11.80 4.79
CA SER A 54 9.56 11.49 6.00
C SER A 54 10.55 10.35 5.71
N ILE A 55 11.85 10.60 5.83
CA ILE A 55 12.92 9.61 5.62
C ILE A 55 12.72 8.35 6.48
N PRO A 56 12.36 8.43 7.78
CA PRO A 56 12.14 7.25 8.61
C PRO A 56 11.01 6.37 8.10
N VAL A 57 9.90 6.98 7.66
CA VAL A 57 8.76 6.26 7.06
C VAL A 57 9.18 5.66 5.73
N ALA A 58 9.97 6.37 4.93
CA ALA A 58 10.47 5.88 3.66
C ALA A 58 11.32 4.61 3.81
N ILE A 59 12.20 4.55 4.82
CA ILE A 59 13.01 3.36 5.14
C ILE A 59 12.12 2.19 5.54
N LEU A 60 11.09 2.41 6.35
CA LEU A 60 10.15 1.35 6.75
C LEU A 60 9.34 0.84 5.56
N ILE A 61 8.89 1.72 4.68
CA ILE A 61 8.23 1.35 3.44
C ILE A 61 9.17 0.53 2.55
N TRP A 62 10.44 0.91 2.42
CA TRP A 62 11.44 0.11 1.70
C TRP A 62 11.59 -1.28 2.30
N LEU A 63 11.66 -1.38 3.62
CA LEU A 63 11.76 -2.65 4.33
C LEU A 63 10.53 -3.56 4.09
N MET A 64 9.36 -2.99 3.82
CA MET A 64 8.14 -3.73 3.46
C MET A 64 8.01 -4.05 1.96
N ILE A 65 8.36 -3.12 1.08
CA ILE A 65 8.23 -3.27 -0.38
C ILE A 65 9.35 -4.17 -0.92
N TYR A 66 10.56 -4.06 -0.39
CA TYR A 66 11.72 -4.82 -0.87
C TYR A 66 11.51 -6.35 -0.86
N PRO A 67 10.98 -6.98 0.21
CA PRO A 67 10.60 -8.39 0.21
C PRO A 67 9.58 -8.78 -0.86
N MET A 68 8.63 -7.89 -1.16
CA MET A 68 7.64 -8.10 -2.22
C MET A 68 8.32 -8.10 -3.59
N MET A 69 9.19 -7.12 -3.84
CA MET A 69 9.93 -7.00 -5.10
C MET A 69 10.90 -8.16 -5.34
N LEU A 70 11.47 -8.74 -4.27
CA LEU A 70 12.27 -9.96 -4.35
C LEU A 70 11.48 -11.17 -4.85
N LYS A 71 10.17 -11.23 -4.61
CA LYS A 71 9.29 -12.33 -5.05
C LYS A 71 8.96 -12.25 -6.56
N ILE A 72 9.29 -11.15 -7.24
CA ILE A 72 9.04 -10.98 -8.67
C ILE A 72 10.00 -11.86 -9.48
N ASP A 73 9.45 -12.81 -10.22
CA ASP A 73 10.20 -13.67 -11.12
C ASP A 73 9.95 -13.33 -12.60
N PHE A 74 10.95 -12.72 -13.23
CA PHE A 74 10.93 -12.35 -14.65
C PHE A 74 10.77 -13.55 -15.58
N SER A 75 11.26 -14.75 -15.19
CA SER A 75 11.03 -15.97 -15.99
C SER A 75 9.55 -16.35 -16.02
N SER A 76 8.89 -16.24 -14.87
CA SER A 76 7.46 -16.49 -14.74
C SER A 76 6.61 -15.43 -15.44
N ILE A 77 7.05 -14.17 -15.49
CA ILE A 77 6.42 -13.11 -16.30
C ILE A 77 6.45 -13.47 -17.80
N VAL A 78 7.56 -13.99 -18.33
CA VAL A 78 7.64 -14.41 -19.75
C VAL A 78 6.75 -15.64 -20.01
N ARG A 79 6.55 -16.51 -19.03
CA ARG A 79 5.58 -17.62 -19.15
C ARG A 79 4.13 -17.15 -19.04
N ALA A 80 3.88 -16.06 -18.31
CA ALA A 80 2.58 -15.43 -18.12
C ALA A 80 1.90 -15.06 -19.43
N THR A 81 2.68 -14.47 -20.35
CA THR A 81 2.19 -14.02 -21.66
C THR A 81 1.64 -15.16 -22.51
N LYS A 82 1.95 -16.42 -22.16
CA LYS A 82 1.37 -17.62 -22.81
C LYS A 82 -0.08 -17.92 -22.38
N LYS A 83 -0.58 -17.32 -21.29
CA LYS A 83 -1.99 -17.42 -20.83
C LYS A 83 -2.62 -16.02 -20.70
N PRO A 84 -2.87 -15.32 -21.83
CA PRO A 84 -3.20 -13.90 -21.83
C PRO A 84 -4.61 -13.57 -21.34
N LYS A 85 -5.58 -14.49 -21.47
CA LYS A 85 -6.99 -14.21 -21.16
C LYS A 85 -7.19 -13.69 -19.73
N GLY A 86 -6.63 -14.38 -18.73
CA GLY A 86 -6.77 -13.96 -17.33
C GLY A 86 -5.98 -12.68 -17.02
N LEU A 87 -4.79 -12.52 -17.62
CA LEU A 87 -3.99 -11.30 -17.46
C LEU A 87 -4.69 -10.07 -18.01
N ILE A 88 -5.30 -10.17 -19.20
CA ILE A 88 -6.03 -9.06 -19.81
C ILE A 88 -7.19 -8.65 -18.92
N VAL A 89 -7.98 -9.60 -18.43
CA VAL A 89 -9.11 -9.31 -17.52
C VAL A 89 -8.61 -8.61 -16.26
N THR A 90 -7.56 -9.12 -15.62
CA THR A 90 -7.00 -8.50 -14.40
C THR A 90 -6.43 -7.12 -14.70
N CYS A 91 -5.67 -6.94 -15.78
CA CYS A 91 -5.05 -5.66 -16.12
C CYS A 91 -6.12 -4.60 -16.46
N VAL A 92 -7.10 -4.94 -17.29
CA VAL A 92 -8.21 -4.03 -17.62
C VAL A 92 -9.00 -3.68 -16.37
N THR A 93 -9.28 -4.65 -15.51
CA THR A 93 -10.01 -4.38 -14.27
C THR A 93 -9.22 -3.47 -13.33
N ASN A 94 -7.92 -3.74 -13.14
CA ASN A 94 -7.08 -2.98 -12.21
C ASN A 94 -6.75 -1.56 -12.68
N TRP A 95 -6.52 -1.39 -13.99
CA TRP A 95 -5.99 -0.14 -14.54
C TRP A 95 -7.03 0.72 -15.25
N LEU A 96 -8.13 0.12 -15.72
CA LEU A 96 -9.20 0.84 -16.40
C LEU A 96 -10.47 0.90 -15.55
N ILE A 97 -10.97 -0.23 -15.05
CA ILE A 97 -12.26 -0.22 -14.33
C ILE A 97 -12.09 0.40 -12.94
N LYS A 98 -11.14 -0.10 -12.15
CA LYS A 98 -10.97 0.29 -10.74
C LYS A 98 -10.70 1.79 -10.52
N PRO A 99 -9.71 2.44 -11.16
CA PRO A 99 -9.42 3.84 -10.88
C PRO A 99 -10.52 4.78 -11.37
N PHE A 100 -11.17 4.48 -12.50
CA PHE A 100 -12.25 5.30 -13.05
C PHE A 100 -13.54 5.16 -12.23
N THR A 101 -13.89 3.94 -11.84
CA THR A 101 -15.04 3.72 -10.94
C THR A 101 -14.83 4.37 -9.59
N MET A 102 -13.62 4.27 -9.02
CA MET A 102 -13.27 4.99 -7.78
C MET A 102 -13.43 6.50 -7.94
N TYR A 103 -12.88 7.09 -9.01
CA TYR A 103 -13.01 8.51 -9.28
C TYR A 103 -14.48 8.94 -9.40
N LEU A 104 -15.29 8.23 -10.18
CA LEU A 104 -16.71 8.54 -10.38
C LEU A 104 -17.48 8.52 -9.06
N ILE A 105 -17.30 7.46 -8.27
CA ILE A 105 -17.97 7.32 -6.97
C ILE A 105 -17.48 8.40 -6.00
N ALA A 106 -16.16 8.59 -5.87
CA ALA A 106 -15.58 9.57 -4.97
C ALA A 106 -15.98 11.01 -5.34
N ALA A 107 -15.95 11.37 -6.62
CA ALA A 107 -16.35 12.69 -7.10
C ALA A 107 -17.85 12.93 -6.87
N PHE A 108 -18.70 11.95 -7.16
CA PHE A 108 -20.14 12.07 -6.89
C PHE A 108 -20.43 12.30 -5.41
N PHE A 109 -19.86 11.47 -4.53
CA PHE A 109 -20.11 11.64 -3.09
C PHE A 109 -19.46 12.90 -2.52
N LEU A 110 -18.19 13.17 -2.82
CA LEU A 110 -17.46 14.28 -2.18
C LEU A 110 -17.81 15.65 -2.77
N LYS A 111 -17.95 15.76 -4.10
CA LYS A 111 -18.22 17.04 -4.78
C LYS A 111 -19.70 17.33 -5.01
N VAL A 112 -20.60 16.33 -4.99
CA VAL A 112 -22.05 16.57 -5.16
C VAL A 112 -22.78 16.38 -3.84
N VAL A 113 -22.78 15.16 -3.28
CA VAL A 113 -23.59 14.82 -2.09
C VAL A 113 -23.11 15.55 -0.83
N PHE A 114 -21.80 15.56 -0.59
CA PHE A 114 -21.20 16.15 0.61
C PHE A 114 -20.71 17.60 0.41
N SER A 115 -20.91 18.20 -0.76
CA SER A 115 -20.54 19.60 -1.06
C SER A 115 -21.09 20.61 -0.05
N ARG A 116 -22.27 20.33 0.51
CA ARG A 116 -22.93 21.18 1.51
C ARG A 116 -22.35 21.01 2.94
N TRP A 117 -21.62 19.92 3.17
CA TRP A 117 -21.10 19.53 4.49
C TRP A 117 -19.57 19.64 4.58
N ILE A 118 -18.86 19.62 3.45
CA ILE A 118 -17.40 19.67 3.36
C ILE A 118 -17.01 20.87 2.49
N GLY A 119 -16.07 21.67 2.94
CA GLY A 119 -15.54 22.79 2.16
C GLY A 119 -14.94 22.32 0.82
N PRO A 120 -14.97 23.17 -0.23
CA PRO A 120 -14.54 22.78 -1.57
C PRO A 120 -13.07 22.31 -1.64
N ASP A 121 -12.20 22.89 -0.81
CA ASP A 121 -10.78 22.51 -0.76
C ASP A 121 -10.59 21.12 -0.14
N LEU A 122 -11.23 20.86 1.00
CA LEU A 122 -11.21 19.55 1.67
C LEU A 122 -11.82 18.42 0.82
N ALA A 123 -12.89 18.72 0.08
CA ALA A 123 -13.49 17.75 -0.85
C ALA A 123 -12.52 17.39 -1.98
N THR A 124 -11.70 18.35 -2.41
CA THR A 124 -10.68 18.16 -3.43
C THR A 124 -9.51 17.32 -2.93
N ASP A 125 -9.02 17.58 -1.72
CA ASP A 125 -7.96 16.78 -1.09
C ASP A 125 -8.39 15.33 -0.85
N TYR A 126 -9.63 15.12 -0.37
CA TYR A 126 -10.17 13.78 -0.16
C TYR A 126 -10.40 13.03 -1.48
N LEU A 127 -10.81 13.73 -2.54
CA LEU A 127 -10.90 13.13 -3.87
C LEU A 127 -9.51 12.71 -4.37
N ALA A 128 -8.50 13.56 -4.19
CA ALA A 128 -7.13 13.24 -4.56
C ALA A 128 -6.62 11.99 -3.83
N GLY A 129 -6.81 11.92 -2.51
CA GLY A 129 -6.48 10.75 -1.71
C GLY A 129 -7.22 9.49 -2.15
N ALA A 130 -8.52 9.58 -2.44
CA ALA A 130 -9.33 8.45 -2.90
C ALA A 130 -8.86 7.91 -4.26
N VAL A 131 -8.50 8.78 -5.20
CA VAL A 131 -7.97 8.39 -6.52
C VAL A 131 -6.59 7.75 -6.39
N LEU A 132 -5.69 8.32 -5.58
CA LEU A 132 -4.36 7.77 -5.32
C LEU A 132 -4.44 6.36 -4.73
N LEU A 133 -5.24 6.18 -3.68
CA LEU A 133 -5.47 4.88 -3.04
C LEU A 133 -6.21 3.91 -3.96
N GLY A 134 -7.18 4.40 -4.73
CA GLY A 134 -7.97 3.60 -5.66
C GLY A 134 -7.17 3.10 -6.84
N ALA A 135 -6.21 3.85 -7.33
CA ALA A 135 -5.31 3.42 -8.41
C ALA A 135 -4.28 2.40 -7.92
N ALA A 136 -3.79 2.52 -6.68
CA ALA A 136 -2.79 1.63 -6.12
C ALA A 136 -3.24 0.15 -6.11
N PRO A 137 -2.47 -0.77 -6.70
CA PRO A 137 -2.83 -2.17 -6.68
C PRO A 137 -2.61 -2.82 -5.31
N CYS A 138 -3.39 -3.86 -5.06
CA CYS A 138 -3.30 -4.66 -3.85
C CYS A 138 -2.63 -5.99 -4.19
N THR A 139 -1.44 -6.24 -3.66
CA THR A 139 -0.65 -7.43 -4.00
C THR A 139 -0.82 -8.55 -2.97
N ALA A 140 -0.68 -8.24 -1.68
CA ALA A 140 -0.72 -9.24 -0.61
C ALA A 140 -2.10 -9.89 -0.43
N MET A 141 -3.19 -9.11 -0.45
CA MET A 141 -4.53 -9.64 -0.20
C MET A 141 -5.00 -10.58 -1.32
N VAL A 142 -4.53 -10.37 -2.56
CA VAL A 142 -4.90 -11.19 -3.71
C VAL A 142 -4.43 -12.64 -3.53
N PHE A 143 -3.29 -12.86 -2.86
CA PHE A 143 -2.85 -14.22 -2.53
C PHE A 143 -3.79 -14.91 -1.53
N VAL A 144 -4.29 -14.18 -0.53
CA VAL A 144 -5.27 -14.71 0.43
C VAL A 144 -6.58 -15.05 -0.28
N TRP A 145 -7.07 -14.16 -1.13
CA TRP A 145 -8.29 -14.42 -1.92
C TRP A 145 -8.13 -15.57 -2.91
N SER A 146 -6.98 -15.65 -3.59
CA SER A 146 -6.63 -16.77 -4.45
C SER A 146 -6.64 -18.08 -3.66
N TYR A 147 -6.07 -18.09 -2.45
CA TYR A 147 -6.10 -19.27 -1.59
C TYR A 147 -7.53 -19.65 -1.18
N LEU A 148 -8.33 -18.68 -0.73
CA LEU A 148 -9.73 -18.91 -0.32
C LEU A 148 -10.62 -19.42 -1.46
N THR A 149 -10.33 -18.99 -2.69
CA THR A 149 -11.06 -19.42 -3.90
C THR A 149 -10.48 -20.67 -4.55
N LYS A 150 -9.46 -21.31 -3.94
CA LYS A 150 -8.72 -22.45 -4.51
C LYS A 150 -8.11 -22.15 -5.88
N GLY A 151 -7.72 -20.90 -6.11
CA GLY A 151 -7.02 -20.45 -7.31
C GLY A 151 -5.55 -20.89 -7.33
N ASP A 152 -4.96 -20.89 -8.53
CA ASP A 152 -3.56 -21.27 -8.78
C ASP A 152 -2.59 -20.19 -8.22
N PRO A 153 -1.81 -20.49 -7.17
CA PRO A 153 -0.89 -19.52 -6.56
C PRO A 153 0.23 -19.07 -7.50
N ALA A 154 0.68 -19.94 -8.41
CA ALA A 154 1.73 -19.60 -9.37
C ALA A 154 1.20 -18.63 -10.42
N TYR A 155 -0.05 -18.82 -10.86
CA TYR A 155 -0.71 -17.86 -11.76
C TYR A 155 -1.01 -16.53 -11.07
N THR A 156 -1.41 -16.55 -9.79
CA THR A 156 -1.61 -15.33 -8.99
C THR A 156 -0.31 -14.55 -8.81
N LEU A 157 0.80 -15.23 -8.50
CA LEU A 157 2.11 -14.59 -8.40
C LEU A 157 2.51 -13.89 -9.70
N VAL A 158 2.22 -14.54 -10.83
CA VAL A 158 2.43 -13.99 -12.15
C VAL A 158 1.56 -12.74 -12.41
N GLN A 159 0.29 -12.76 -12.04
CA GLN A 159 -0.59 -11.60 -12.17
C GLN A 159 -0.11 -10.41 -11.33
N VAL A 160 0.29 -10.67 -10.09
CA VAL A 160 0.86 -9.66 -9.19
C VAL A 160 2.13 -9.07 -9.80
N ALA A 161 3.05 -9.90 -10.27
CA ALA A 161 4.29 -9.46 -10.89
C ALA A 161 4.06 -8.58 -12.14
N VAL A 162 3.12 -8.97 -13.01
CA VAL A 162 2.77 -8.15 -14.19
C VAL A 162 2.18 -6.82 -13.77
N ASN A 163 1.28 -6.84 -12.79
CA ASN A 163 0.64 -5.64 -12.27
C ASN A 163 1.64 -4.67 -11.60
N ASP A 164 2.63 -5.19 -10.89
CA ASP A 164 3.72 -4.42 -10.26
C ASP A 164 4.72 -3.85 -11.27
N LEU A 165 4.75 -4.38 -12.50
CA LEU A 165 5.45 -3.72 -13.60
C LEU A 165 4.60 -2.63 -14.24
N ILE A 166 3.29 -2.87 -14.37
CA ILE A 166 2.36 -1.89 -14.96
C ILE A 166 2.30 -0.60 -14.14
N ILE A 167 2.36 -0.69 -12.81
CA ILE A 167 2.36 0.48 -11.92
C ILE A 167 3.43 1.51 -12.25
N LEU A 168 4.61 1.07 -12.71
CA LEU A 168 5.73 1.97 -13.01
C LEU A 168 5.42 2.99 -14.10
N PHE A 169 4.56 2.62 -15.06
CA PHE A 169 4.25 3.45 -16.20
C PHE A 169 2.79 3.89 -16.27
N ALA A 170 1.86 3.14 -15.67
CA ALA A 170 0.44 3.44 -15.74
C ALA A 170 -0.06 4.28 -14.57
N PHE A 171 0.52 4.14 -13.37
CA PHE A 171 0.04 4.81 -12.16
C PHE A 171 0.06 6.33 -12.29
N THR A 172 1.23 6.91 -12.57
CA THR A 172 1.39 8.37 -12.65
C THR A 172 0.50 8.98 -13.75
N PRO A 173 0.47 8.47 -15.00
CA PRO A 173 -0.39 9.04 -16.05
C PRO A 173 -1.89 8.91 -15.76
N ILE A 174 -2.36 7.77 -15.23
CA ILE A 174 -3.78 7.58 -14.95
C ILE A 174 -4.24 8.49 -13.82
N VAL A 175 -3.46 8.57 -12.73
CA VAL A 175 -3.77 9.48 -11.62
C VAL A 175 -3.74 10.93 -12.09
N ALA A 176 -2.70 11.32 -12.84
CA ALA A 176 -2.59 12.68 -13.37
C ALA A 176 -3.79 13.04 -14.28
N PHE A 177 -4.22 12.11 -15.12
CA PHE A 177 -5.40 12.29 -15.97
C PHE A 177 -6.67 12.47 -15.12
N LEU A 178 -6.95 11.56 -14.18
CA LEU A 178 -8.17 11.61 -13.36
C LEU A 178 -8.24 12.86 -12.47
N LEU A 179 -7.11 13.29 -11.91
CA LEU A 179 -7.04 14.51 -11.10
C LEU A 179 -7.11 15.78 -11.96
N GLY A 180 -6.49 15.76 -13.16
CA GLY A 180 -6.57 16.85 -14.12
C GLY A 180 -8.00 17.13 -14.59
N VAL A 181 -8.82 16.09 -14.79
CA VAL A 181 -10.26 16.23 -15.12
C VAL A 181 -11.04 16.96 -14.02
N SER A 182 -10.54 16.92 -12.78
CA SER A 182 -11.17 17.55 -11.62
C SER A 182 -10.58 18.91 -11.25
N ASN A 183 -9.73 19.51 -12.10
CA ASN A 183 -8.98 20.75 -11.84
C ASN A 183 -8.15 20.72 -10.54
N VAL A 184 -7.70 19.53 -10.14
CA VAL A 184 -6.81 19.40 -8.98
C VAL A 184 -5.38 19.62 -9.46
N THR A 185 -4.64 20.50 -8.78
CA THR A 185 -3.21 20.69 -9.07
C THR A 185 -2.45 19.40 -8.79
N VAL A 186 -1.92 18.78 -9.85
CA VAL A 186 -1.17 17.52 -9.75
C VAL A 186 0.29 17.83 -9.43
N PRO A 187 0.83 17.39 -8.28
CA PRO A 187 2.25 17.59 -7.95
C PRO A 187 3.10 16.54 -8.70
N TYR A 188 3.33 16.78 -9.99
CA TYR A 188 4.07 15.86 -10.87
C TYR A 188 5.45 15.49 -10.31
N ASP A 189 6.17 16.48 -9.78
CA ASP A 189 7.50 16.27 -9.20
C ASP A 189 7.45 15.27 -8.03
N THR A 190 6.48 15.44 -7.13
CA THR A 190 6.28 14.54 -5.99
C THR A 190 5.83 13.14 -6.42
N LEU A 191 4.93 13.04 -7.41
CA LEU A 191 4.44 11.76 -7.92
C LEU A 191 5.55 10.96 -8.60
N ILE A 192 6.35 11.61 -9.45
CA ILE A 192 7.47 10.98 -10.15
C ILE A 192 8.56 10.59 -9.16
N LEU A 193 8.94 11.51 -8.25
CA LEU A 193 9.92 11.24 -7.20
C LEU A 193 9.48 10.06 -6.33
N SER A 194 8.22 10.03 -5.90
CA SER A 194 7.67 8.94 -5.08
C SER A 194 7.66 7.61 -5.84
N THR A 195 7.31 7.62 -7.12
CA THR A 195 7.33 6.41 -7.96
C THR A 195 8.74 5.85 -8.10
N ILE A 196 9.73 6.72 -8.35
CA ILE A 196 11.13 6.31 -8.45
C ILE A 196 11.63 5.78 -7.09
N LEU A 197 11.40 6.55 -6.03
CA LEU A 197 11.89 6.24 -4.70
C LEU A 197 11.27 4.97 -4.12
N PHE A 198 9.96 4.79 -4.23
CA PHE A 198 9.23 3.70 -3.57
C PHE A 198 8.98 2.48 -4.45
N VAL A 199 9.09 2.61 -5.77
CA VAL A 199 8.83 1.49 -6.69
C VAL A 199 10.08 1.13 -7.49
N VAL A 200 10.67 2.07 -8.23
CA VAL A 200 11.79 1.78 -9.13
C VAL A 200 13.03 1.31 -8.35
N ILE A 201 13.42 2.01 -7.28
CA ILE A 201 14.60 1.65 -6.49
C ILE A 201 14.43 0.28 -5.81
N PRO A 202 13.34 0.00 -5.06
CA PRO A 202 13.13 -1.33 -4.46
C PRO A 202 13.04 -2.45 -5.50
N LEU A 203 12.42 -2.20 -6.67
CA LEU A 203 12.36 -3.17 -7.75
C LEU A 203 13.74 -3.49 -8.31
N ALA A 204 14.55 -2.46 -8.61
CA ALA A 204 15.92 -2.64 -9.09
C ALA A 204 16.77 -3.39 -8.06
N GLY A 205 16.68 -3.01 -6.78
CA GLY A 205 17.36 -3.68 -5.67
C GLY A 205 16.92 -5.14 -5.52
N GLY A 206 15.61 -5.41 -5.60
CA GLY A 206 15.05 -6.76 -5.53
C GLY A 206 15.53 -7.64 -6.70
N TYR A 207 15.50 -7.10 -7.93
CA TYR A 207 15.98 -7.80 -9.11
C TYR A 207 17.48 -8.14 -9.03
N LEU A 208 18.32 -7.16 -8.65
CA LEU A 208 19.76 -7.36 -8.53
C LEU A 208 20.09 -8.38 -7.44
N THR A 209 19.47 -8.27 -6.26
CA THR A 209 19.70 -9.22 -5.17
C THR A 209 19.23 -10.62 -5.53
N ARG A 210 18.04 -10.76 -6.12
CA ARG A 210 17.54 -12.07 -6.59
C ARG A 210 18.51 -12.70 -7.58
N ARG A 211 18.95 -11.95 -8.60
CA ARG A 211 19.89 -12.45 -9.62
C ARG A 211 21.23 -12.86 -9.02
N ASN A 212 21.77 -12.06 -8.11
CA ASN A 212 23.05 -12.32 -7.45
C ASN A 212 22.94 -13.59 -6.58
N ILE A 213 21.93 -13.70 -5.71
CA ILE A 213 21.78 -14.85 -4.81
C ILE A 213 21.51 -16.14 -5.59
N ILE A 214 20.66 -16.13 -6.61
CA ILE A 214 20.38 -17.33 -7.41
C ILE A 214 21.66 -17.79 -8.12
N LYS A 215 22.47 -16.86 -8.65
CA LYS A 215 23.74 -17.16 -9.32
C LYS A 215 24.76 -17.80 -8.37
N HIS A 216 24.79 -17.40 -7.09
CA HIS A 216 25.80 -17.87 -6.14
C HIS A 216 25.35 -19.02 -5.21
N LYS A 217 24.04 -19.15 -4.93
CA LYS A 217 23.52 -20.06 -3.89
C LYS A 217 22.32 -20.91 -4.29
N SER A 218 21.89 -20.88 -5.57
CA SER A 218 20.72 -21.59 -6.13
C SER A 218 19.34 -20.98 -5.82
N ILE A 219 18.33 -21.39 -6.60
CA ILE A 219 16.93 -20.95 -6.44
C ILE A 219 16.29 -21.47 -5.15
N GLU A 220 16.62 -22.70 -4.74
CA GLU A 220 16.04 -23.32 -3.54
C GLU A 220 16.47 -22.60 -2.27
N TYR A 221 17.73 -22.15 -2.20
CA TYR A 221 18.22 -21.32 -1.10
C TYR A 221 17.51 -19.96 -1.05
N PHE A 222 17.29 -19.34 -2.21
CA PHE A 222 16.60 -18.07 -2.31
C PHE A 222 15.16 -18.18 -1.76
N GLU A 223 14.41 -19.17 -2.23
CA GLU A 223 12.99 -19.32 -1.88
C GLU A 223 12.79 -19.84 -0.46
N ASN A 224 13.55 -20.85 -0.03
CA ASN A 224 13.28 -21.53 1.24
C ASN A 224 13.98 -20.91 2.44
N ILE A 225 15.07 -20.17 2.25
CA ILE A 225 15.89 -19.64 3.35
C ILE A 225 15.94 -18.11 3.29
N PHE A 226 16.29 -17.53 2.14
CA PHE A 226 16.49 -16.09 2.05
C PHE A 226 15.17 -15.32 2.15
N LEU A 227 14.14 -15.69 1.38
CA LEU A 227 12.84 -15.02 1.41
C LEU A 227 12.15 -15.13 2.78
N LYS A 228 12.20 -16.30 3.43
CA LYS A 228 11.57 -16.52 4.74
C LYS A 228 12.12 -15.63 5.85
N LYS A 229 13.37 -15.14 5.74
CA LYS A 229 13.92 -14.17 6.70
C LYS A 229 13.19 -12.83 6.68
N PHE A 230 12.59 -12.46 5.55
CA PHE A 230 11.90 -11.18 5.40
C PHE A 230 10.44 -11.20 5.83
N ASP A 231 9.83 -12.37 6.01
CA ASP A 231 8.41 -12.44 6.40
C ASP A 231 8.19 -11.79 7.79
N ASN A 232 9.06 -12.09 8.76
CA ASN A 232 9.02 -11.45 10.10
C ASN A 232 9.37 -9.95 10.05
N VAL A 233 10.32 -9.59 9.17
CA VAL A 233 10.78 -8.20 9.00
C VAL A 233 9.63 -7.34 8.46
N THR A 234 8.87 -7.84 7.50
CA THR A 234 7.72 -7.14 6.92
C THR A 234 6.63 -6.86 7.97
N ILE A 235 6.36 -7.83 8.84
CA ILE A 235 5.38 -7.69 9.94
C ILE A 235 5.82 -6.58 10.91
N VAL A 236 7.07 -6.61 11.36
CA VAL A 236 7.61 -5.58 12.26
C VAL A 236 7.59 -4.21 11.58
N GLY A 237 7.97 -4.13 10.30
CA GLY A 237 7.92 -2.91 9.50
C GLY A 237 6.51 -2.31 9.40
N LEU A 238 5.50 -3.16 9.16
CA LEU A 238 4.10 -2.76 9.11
C LEU A 238 3.64 -2.14 10.45
N LEU A 239 3.89 -2.84 11.56
CA LEU A 239 3.47 -2.37 12.89
C LEU A 239 4.19 -1.07 13.29
N LEU A 240 5.50 -0.97 13.03
CA LEU A 240 6.25 0.27 13.29
C LEU A 240 5.74 1.43 12.45
N THR A 241 5.45 1.19 11.16
CA THR A 241 4.89 2.23 10.28
C THR A 241 3.56 2.73 10.81
N LEU A 242 2.67 1.84 11.27
CA LEU A 242 1.41 2.22 11.89
C LEU A 242 1.62 3.09 13.13
N VAL A 243 2.50 2.67 14.05
CA VAL A 243 2.81 3.44 15.27
C VAL A 243 3.31 4.84 14.92
N ILE A 244 4.22 4.96 13.94
CA ILE A 244 4.77 6.26 13.51
C ILE A 244 3.68 7.13 12.90
N ILE A 245 2.88 6.62 11.96
CA ILE A 245 1.80 7.38 11.33
C ILE A 245 0.83 7.92 12.38
N PHE A 246 0.41 7.09 13.34
CA PHE A 246 -0.50 7.52 14.40
C PHE A 246 0.17 8.43 15.43
N SER A 247 1.48 8.35 15.63
CA SER A 247 2.20 9.31 16.48
C SER A 247 2.23 10.72 15.89
N PHE A 248 2.36 10.86 14.57
CA PHE A 248 2.28 12.17 13.91
C PHE A 248 0.87 12.77 13.99
N GLN A 249 -0.15 11.92 13.97
CA GLN A 249 -1.55 12.35 14.01
C GLN A 249 -2.13 12.42 15.44
N GLY A 250 -1.34 12.14 16.49
CA GLY A 250 -1.82 12.05 17.87
C GLY A 250 -2.48 13.33 18.38
N GLU A 251 -1.86 14.49 18.11
CA GLU A 251 -2.39 15.82 18.42
C GLU A 251 -3.73 16.09 17.70
N ILE A 252 -3.82 15.79 16.40
CA ILE A 252 -5.03 16.00 15.58
C ILE A 252 -6.18 15.09 16.04
N ILE A 253 -5.88 13.85 16.40
CA ILE A 253 -6.87 12.87 16.89
C ILE A 253 -7.42 13.27 18.26
N LEU A 254 -6.57 13.78 19.15
CA LEU A 254 -6.94 14.14 20.54
C LEU A 254 -7.54 15.54 20.67
N SER A 255 -7.18 16.48 19.80
CA SER A 255 -7.81 17.81 19.72
C SER A 255 -9.20 17.77 19.06
N ASN A 256 -9.49 16.69 18.33
CA ASN A 256 -10.81 16.43 17.71
C ASN A 256 -11.50 15.14 18.22
N PRO A 257 -11.64 14.91 19.54
CA PRO A 257 -12.17 13.65 20.06
C PRO A 257 -13.66 13.47 19.72
N LEU A 258 -14.38 14.58 19.48
CA LEU A 258 -15.78 14.58 19.06
C LEU A 258 -15.97 14.34 17.54
N HIS A 259 -14.93 14.34 16.71
CA HIS A 259 -15.05 14.05 15.27
C HIS A 259 -15.38 12.59 14.97
N ILE A 260 -14.95 11.65 15.82
CA ILE A 260 -15.21 10.20 15.65
C ILE A 260 -16.67 9.86 16.03
N SER A 261 -17.29 10.65 16.92
CA SER A 261 -18.67 10.43 17.39
C SER A 261 -19.72 11.31 16.67
N LYS A 262 -19.40 12.55 16.27
CA LYS A 262 -20.38 13.51 15.68
C LYS A 262 -20.41 13.57 14.15
N ARG A 263 -19.61 12.78 13.41
CA ARG A 263 -19.68 12.73 11.93
C ARG A 263 -21.04 12.26 11.40
N GLN A 264 -21.88 11.68 12.26
CA GLN A 264 -23.24 11.26 11.92
C GLN A 264 -24.32 12.33 12.23
N ARG A 265 -23.99 13.50 12.81
CA ARG A 265 -25.05 14.39 13.33
C ARG A 265 -24.90 15.92 13.21
N ASN A 266 -23.75 16.55 12.94
CA ASN A 266 -23.77 18.03 12.86
C ASN A 266 -22.66 18.70 11.99
N PRO A 267 -23.02 19.41 10.89
CA PRO A 267 -22.06 20.05 9.97
C PRO A 267 -21.46 21.39 10.43
N HIS A 268 -21.90 21.99 11.54
CA HIS A 268 -21.44 23.33 11.93
C HIS A 268 -20.06 23.43 12.60
N ILE A 269 -19.38 22.32 12.88
CA ILE A 269 -18.08 22.31 13.57
C ILE A 269 -16.89 22.46 12.60
N VAL A 270 -17.10 22.22 11.29
CA VAL A 270 -16.06 22.29 10.26
C VAL A 270 -15.46 23.71 10.12
N TYR A 271 -16.21 24.75 10.45
CA TYR A 271 -15.79 26.14 10.24
C TYR A 271 -14.74 26.67 11.22
N ARG A 272 -14.47 26.01 12.35
CA ARG A 272 -13.66 26.61 13.43
C ARG A 272 -12.20 26.16 13.51
N LEU A 273 -11.75 25.30 12.61
CA LEU A 273 -10.39 24.74 12.59
C LEU A 273 -9.59 25.05 11.32
N CYS A 274 -10.16 25.83 10.39
CA CYS A 274 -9.45 26.39 9.23
C CYS A 274 -9.00 27.85 9.46
N SER A 275 -8.96 28.30 10.72
CA SER A 275 -8.37 29.55 11.17
C SER A 275 -7.26 29.27 12.17
#